data_AF-A0A024U6V8-F1
#
_entry.id   AF-A0A024U6V8-F1
#
_cell.length_a   1.000
_cell.length_b   1.000
_cell.length_c   1.000
_cell.angle_alpha   90.00
_cell.angle_beta   90.00
_cell.angle_gamma   90.00
#
_symmetry.space_group_name_H-M   'P 1'
#
loop_
_entity.id
_entity.type
_entity.pdbx_description
1 polymer ?
#
loop_
_entity_poly.entity_id
_entity_poly.type
_entity_poly.pdbx_seq_one_letter_code
_entity_poly.pdbx_strand_id
1 'polypeptide(L)'
;MRDMAQATGISISTLCWALKTGIMKRRSSRLKLLLTDANKRERLAFCGAQVTSPMTPSTSTLLLMIPKALMCAASAGTLREVAFCGMWDVVHLDEKWFNADKHCRKEYLVDDETPGTRSCKSKRFLPKVMFLRAVARPRQSLGFDRKIELWPFVNQTPALRACRNRPAGTMVSKTTNVEAETFRDYVLNKVVPAIKAKFPSISKCVSLQHDNATPHSSIDDKALAKQPPNSPDLNVLDLGFFAPIQTLQYKMFSRSVDDVIASTMVAFDTLEADTLENVFLTLQAVMRLALEQSGGNLFKLPHLNKAAMRHAGNLVVNLTCPVSLLFEANGLLQTMSP
;
A
#
# COMPACT_ATOMS: atom_id res chain seq x y z
N MET A 1 -11.06 -30.35 -3.62
CA MET A 1 -11.15 -31.51 -4.54
C MET A 1 -12.21 -32.49 -4.09
N ARG A 2 -12.21 -32.93 -2.83
CA ARG A 2 -13.28 -33.80 -2.28
C ARG A 2 -14.67 -33.15 -2.39
N ASP A 3 -14.80 -31.91 -1.92
CA ASP A 3 -16.09 -31.19 -1.99
C ASP A 3 -16.60 -31.00 -3.43
N MET A 4 -15.67 -30.77 -4.37
CA MET A 4 -15.99 -30.63 -5.78
C MET A 4 -16.41 -31.96 -6.41
N ALA A 5 -15.74 -33.07 -6.04
CA ALA A 5 -16.13 -34.41 -6.47
C ALA A 5 -17.54 -34.76 -5.96
N GLN A 6 -17.82 -34.43 -4.69
CA GLN A 6 -19.15 -34.64 -4.10
C GLN A 6 -20.23 -33.80 -4.79
N ALA A 7 -19.96 -32.53 -5.08
CA ALA A 7 -20.93 -31.62 -5.70
C ALA A 7 -21.20 -31.94 -7.18
N THR A 8 -20.22 -32.50 -7.90
CA THR A 8 -20.30 -32.74 -9.35
C THR A 8 -20.52 -34.19 -9.74
N GLY A 9 -20.32 -35.13 -8.82
CA GLY A 9 -20.29 -36.58 -9.08
C GLY A 9 -19.03 -37.04 -9.85
N ILE A 10 -18.12 -36.13 -10.20
CA ILE A 10 -16.89 -36.45 -10.93
C ILE A 10 -15.86 -37.04 -9.95
N SER A 11 -15.20 -38.13 -10.35
CA SER A 11 -14.17 -38.76 -9.52
C SER A 11 -12.99 -37.80 -9.22
N ILE A 12 -12.38 -37.95 -8.04
CA ILE A 12 -11.24 -37.13 -7.62
C ILE A 12 -10.06 -37.28 -8.60
N SER A 13 -9.82 -38.49 -9.11
CA SER A 13 -8.74 -38.75 -10.08
C SER A 13 -8.97 -37.99 -11.38
N THR A 14 -10.20 -37.97 -11.91
CA THR A 14 -10.56 -37.19 -13.10
C THR A 14 -10.39 -35.69 -12.85
N LEU A 15 -10.82 -35.17 -11.70
CA LEU A 15 -10.61 -33.75 -11.35
C LEU A 15 -9.13 -33.40 -11.22
N CYS A 16 -8.31 -34.28 -10.63
CA CYS A 16 -6.86 -34.09 -10.52
C CYS A 16 -6.18 -34.12 -11.89
N TRP A 17 -6.60 -35.03 -12.78
CA TRP A 17 -6.13 -35.06 -14.16
C TRP A 17 -6.50 -33.77 -14.89
N ALA A 18 -7.76 -33.31 -14.79
CA ALA A 18 -8.21 -32.05 -15.37
C ALA A 18 -7.44 -30.83 -14.86
N LEU A 19 -7.02 -30.83 -13.59
CA LEU A 19 -6.15 -29.78 -13.04
C LEU A 19 -4.72 -29.85 -13.61
N LYS A 20 -4.17 -31.06 -13.78
CA LYS A 20 -2.83 -31.28 -14.36
C LYS A 20 -2.78 -30.93 -15.85
N THR A 21 -3.81 -31.30 -16.61
CA THR A 21 -3.91 -31.02 -18.05
C THR A 21 -4.38 -29.60 -18.35
N GLY A 22 -4.73 -28.81 -17.33
CA GLY A 22 -5.07 -27.40 -17.46
C GLY A 22 -6.51 -27.11 -17.90
N ILE A 23 -7.35 -28.14 -18.02
CA ILE A 23 -8.81 -28.02 -18.23
C ILE A 23 -9.42 -27.22 -17.08
N MET A 24 -9.02 -27.53 -15.85
CA MET A 24 -9.31 -26.72 -14.67
C MET A 24 -8.05 -25.98 -14.23
N LYS A 25 -8.21 -24.74 -13.75
CA LYS A 25 -7.10 -23.92 -13.26
C LYS A 25 -7.32 -23.55 -11.80
N ARG A 26 -6.29 -23.70 -10.97
CA ARG A 26 -6.32 -23.17 -9.60
C ARG A 26 -6.38 -21.64 -9.67
N ARG A 27 -7.37 -21.05 -9.00
CA ARG A 27 -7.53 -19.60 -8.87
C ARG A 27 -7.67 -19.25 -7.40
N SER A 28 -7.15 -18.09 -7.02
CA SER A 28 -7.35 -17.50 -5.70
C SER A 28 -8.09 -16.19 -5.85
N SER A 29 -9.22 -16.05 -5.17
CA SER A 29 -9.86 -14.75 -4.95
C SER A 29 -9.32 -14.13 -3.65
N ARG A 30 -9.26 -12.80 -3.61
CA ARG A 30 -9.00 -12.06 -2.37
C ARG A 30 -10.32 -11.49 -1.88
N LEU A 31 -10.55 -11.53 -0.57
CA LEU A 31 -11.66 -10.81 0.02
C LEU A 31 -11.45 -9.30 -0.20
N LYS A 32 -12.48 -8.63 -0.70
CA LYS A 32 -12.49 -7.18 -0.92
C LYS A 32 -13.45 -6.56 0.08
N LEU A 33 -13.10 -5.38 0.59
CA LEU A 33 -14.01 -4.63 1.47
C LEU A 33 -15.25 -4.23 0.68
N LEU A 34 -16.40 -4.36 1.32
CA LEU A 34 -17.66 -3.90 0.76
C LEU A 34 -17.65 -2.36 0.73
N LEU A 35 -18.03 -1.78 -0.41
CA LEU A 35 -18.10 -0.33 -0.59
C LEU A 35 -19.56 0.11 -0.69
N THR A 36 -19.92 1.08 0.16
CA THR A 36 -21.16 1.86 0.00
C THR A 36 -21.04 2.77 -1.21
N ASP A 37 -22.16 3.29 -1.70
CA ASP A 37 -22.13 4.23 -2.83
C ASP A 37 -21.44 5.56 -2.46
N ALA A 38 -21.50 5.98 -1.20
CA ALA A 38 -20.70 7.09 -0.68
C ALA A 38 -19.19 6.79 -0.76
N ASN A 39 -18.74 5.61 -0.33
CA ASN A 39 -17.33 5.23 -0.45
C ASN A 39 -16.87 5.20 -1.91
N LYS A 40 -17.69 4.69 -2.83
CA LYS A 40 -17.39 4.69 -4.26
C LYS A 40 -17.28 6.11 -4.81
N ARG A 41 -18.21 6.99 -4.42
CA ARG A 41 -18.20 8.42 -4.81
C ARG A 41 -16.91 9.11 -4.35
N GLU A 42 -16.52 8.92 -3.09
CA GLU A 42 -15.25 9.47 -2.56
C GLU A 42 -14.03 8.92 -3.29
N ARG A 43 -14.00 7.61 -3.57
CA ARG A 43 -12.95 6.98 -4.38
C ARG A 43 -12.88 7.59 -5.78
N LEU A 44 -14.02 7.82 -6.42
CA LEU A 44 -14.13 8.39 -7.75
C LEU A 44 -13.60 9.83 -7.80
N ALA A 45 -14.03 10.66 -6.85
CA ALA A 45 -13.54 12.04 -6.71
C ALA A 45 -12.03 12.07 -6.43
N PHE A 46 -11.55 11.22 -5.52
CA PHE A 46 -10.13 11.12 -5.20
C PHE A 46 -9.29 10.70 -6.42
N CYS A 47 -9.69 9.65 -7.14
CA CYS A 47 -8.95 9.19 -8.32
C CYS A 47 -8.96 10.21 -9.45
N GLY A 48 -10.09 10.87 -9.70
CA GLY A 48 -10.19 11.92 -10.71
C GLY A 48 -9.28 13.11 -10.39
N ALA A 49 -9.18 13.49 -9.12
CA ALA A 49 -8.37 14.64 -8.71
C ALA A 49 -6.88 14.44 -9.05
N GLN A 50 -6.42 13.19 -9.06
CA GLN A 50 -5.05 12.82 -9.41
C GLN A 50 -4.74 12.86 -10.91
N VAL A 51 -5.71 13.12 -11.79
CA VAL A 51 -5.51 13.22 -13.25
C VAL A 51 -5.55 14.68 -13.74
N THR A 52 -6.10 15.59 -12.94
CA THR A 52 -6.34 16.97 -13.37
C THR A 52 -5.03 17.78 -13.45
N SER A 53 -4.75 18.38 -14.61
CA SER A 53 -3.57 19.22 -14.91
C SER A 53 -3.46 20.45 -13.99
N PRO A 54 -2.25 20.99 -13.72
CA PRO A 54 -2.07 22.22 -12.98
C PRO A 54 -2.63 23.42 -13.76
N MET A 55 -3.76 23.96 -13.31
CA MET A 55 -4.00 25.40 -13.36
C MET A 55 -4.27 25.87 -11.93
N THR A 56 -3.70 27.03 -11.63
CA THR A 56 -3.58 27.72 -10.34
C THR A 56 -4.81 27.64 -9.42
N PRO A 57 -4.62 27.62 -8.09
CA PRO A 57 -5.72 27.55 -7.14
C PRO A 57 -6.40 28.93 -7.06
N SER A 58 -7.55 29.06 -7.67
CA SER A 58 -8.54 30.01 -7.20
C SER A 58 -9.93 29.39 -7.26
N THR A 59 -10.56 29.40 -6.10
CA THR A 59 -12.00 29.26 -5.89
C THR A 59 -12.54 27.83 -5.78
N SER A 60 -12.63 27.42 -4.52
CA SER A 60 -13.68 26.58 -3.93
C SER A 60 -14.84 26.21 -4.87
N THR A 61 -14.72 25.09 -5.55
CA THR A 61 -15.85 24.28 -6.02
C THR A 61 -15.35 22.84 -6.13
N LEU A 62 -16.02 21.91 -5.46
CA LEU A 62 -15.82 20.46 -5.53
C LEU A 62 -16.22 19.92 -6.91
N LEU A 63 -15.59 20.42 -7.97
CA LEU A 63 -15.71 19.89 -9.32
C LEU A 63 -14.30 19.60 -9.82
N LEU A 64 -14.12 18.43 -10.41
CA LEU A 64 -12.97 18.12 -11.25
C LEU A 64 -12.98 19.12 -12.42
N MET A 65 -12.29 20.25 -12.26
CA MET A 65 -12.13 21.28 -13.28
C MET A 65 -11.32 20.69 -14.43
N ILE A 66 -11.99 19.99 -15.33
CA ILE A 66 -11.47 19.71 -16.65
C ILE A 66 -11.33 21.08 -17.34
N PRO A 67 -10.14 21.51 -17.79
CA PRO A 67 -9.97 22.80 -18.43
C PRO A 67 -10.97 22.98 -19.57
N LYS A 68 -11.56 24.18 -19.70
CA LYS A 68 -12.54 24.50 -20.76
C LYS A 68 -11.99 24.22 -22.17
N ALA A 69 -10.67 24.27 -22.36
CA ALA A 69 -9.98 23.88 -23.59
C ALA A 69 -10.03 22.36 -23.91
N LEU A 70 -10.25 21.50 -22.91
CA LEU A 70 -10.48 20.07 -23.09
C LEU A 70 -11.94 19.77 -23.49
N MET A 71 -12.88 20.67 -23.15
CA MET A 71 -14.33 20.54 -23.41
C MET A 71 -14.70 20.73 -24.89
N CYS A 72 -14.00 21.60 -25.62
CA CYS A 72 -14.35 21.94 -27.00
C CYS A 72 -13.90 20.94 -28.07
N ALA A 73 -13.07 19.94 -27.72
CA ALA A 73 -12.43 19.04 -28.70
C ALA A 73 -12.95 17.59 -28.68
N ALA A 74 -13.91 17.26 -27.82
CA ALA A 74 -14.47 15.91 -27.72
C ALA A 74 -15.40 15.51 -28.91
N SER A 75 -15.67 16.44 -29.85
CA SER A 75 -16.48 16.19 -31.04
C SER A 75 -15.72 15.49 -32.18
N ALA A 76 -14.41 15.25 -32.05
CA ALA A 76 -13.58 14.73 -33.14
C ALA A 76 -12.78 13.46 -32.73
N GLY A 77 -13.48 12.33 -32.55
CA GLY A 77 -13.03 10.94 -32.81
C GLY A 77 -11.70 10.41 -32.24
N THR A 78 -10.91 11.20 -31.51
CA THR A 78 -9.60 10.82 -30.98
C THR A 78 -9.73 10.67 -29.48
N LEU A 79 -9.44 9.47 -28.95
CA LEU A 79 -9.41 9.21 -27.51
C LEU A 79 -8.24 9.97 -26.88
N ARG A 80 -8.48 11.24 -26.54
CA ARG A 80 -7.49 12.08 -25.85
C ARG A 80 -7.20 11.47 -24.49
N GLU A 81 -5.92 11.24 -24.19
CA GLU A 81 -5.48 10.78 -22.88
C GLU A 81 -4.77 11.92 -22.12
N VAL A 82 -4.87 11.92 -20.80
CA VAL A 82 -4.22 12.87 -19.89
C VAL A 82 -3.40 12.09 -18.87
N ALA A 83 -2.19 12.56 -18.58
CA ALA A 83 -1.31 11.91 -17.61
C ALA A 83 -1.81 12.10 -16.17
N PHE A 84 -1.63 11.08 -15.33
CA PHE A 84 -1.76 11.25 -13.89
C PHE A 84 -0.72 12.25 -13.37
N CYS A 85 -1.07 12.97 -12.30
CA CYS A 85 -0.15 13.80 -11.56
C CYS A 85 1.02 12.93 -11.06
N GLY A 86 2.20 13.55 -10.95
CA GLY A 86 3.39 12.82 -10.56
C GLY A 86 3.40 12.38 -9.09
N MET A 87 2.52 12.92 -8.25
CA MET A 87 2.53 12.76 -6.78
C MET A 87 3.93 13.04 -6.19
N TRP A 88 4.69 13.95 -6.82
CA TRP A 88 6.10 14.15 -6.49
C TRP A 88 6.24 14.67 -5.07
N ASP A 89 5.45 15.67 -4.67
CA ASP A 89 5.47 16.29 -3.34
C ASP A 89 4.44 15.65 -2.36
N VAL A 90 4.07 14.39 -2.59
CA VAL A 90 3.19 13.63 -1.69
C VAL A 90 4.00 12.59 -0.91
N VAL A 91 3.88 12.62 0.42
CA VAL A 91 4.43 11.61 1.32
C VAL A 91 3.28 10.76 1.82
N HIS A 92 3.33 9.45 1.56
CA HIS A 92 2.39 8.48 2.10
C HIS A 92 2.85 8.03 3.48
N LEU A 93 1.91 8.03 4.43
CA LEU A 93 2.07 7.63 5.81
C LEU A 93 1.07 6.53 6.14
N ASP A 94 1.54 5.46 6.80
CA ASP A 94 0.68 4.34 7.20
C ASP A 94 1.36 3.49 8.29
N GLU A 95 0.54 2.75 9.03
CA GLU A 95 0.96 1.83 10.06
C GLU A 95 0.87 0.37 9.62
N LYS A 96 1.80 -0.45 10.11
CA LYS A 96 1.67 -1.90 9.94
C LYS A 96 2.23 -2.69 11.10
N TRP A 97 1.50 -3.72 11.50
CA TRP A 97 2.00 -4.82 12.33
C TRP A 97 2.89 -5.78 11.53
N PHE A 98 4.14 -5.93 11.96
CA PHE A 98 5.05 -6.97 11.51
C PHE A 98 5.13 -8.06 12.57
N ASN A 99 4.86 -9.31 12.19
CA ASN A 99 4.96 -10.47 13.08
C ASN A 99 6.31 -11.16 12.91
N ALA A 100 6.83 -11.76 13.98
CA ALA A 100 8.05 -12.56 13.96
C ALA A 100 7.96 -13.78 13.03
N ASP A 101 6.78 -14.42 12.96
CA ASP A 101 6.56 -15.58 12.10
C ASP A 101 5.09 -15.70 11.65
N LYS A 102 4.82 -16.57 10.67
CA LYS A 102 3.49 -16.99 10.22
C LYS A 102 3.12 -18.34 10.81
N HIS A 103 1.82 -18.54 11.06
CA HIS A 103 1.28 -19.83 11.51
C HIS A 103 1.58 -20.97 10.53
N CYS A 104 1.52 -20.70 9.23
CA CYS A 104 1.82 -21.68 8.18
C CYS A 104 2.84 -21.08 7.19
N ARG A 105 3.90 -21.84 6.89
CA ARG A 105 4.82 -21.57 5.79
C ARG A 105 4.64 -22.66 4.73
N LYS A 106 4.79 -22.28 3.47
CA LYS A 106 4.88 -23.25 2.38
C LYS A 106 6.36 -23.56 2.20
N GLU A 107 6.71 -24.82 2.37
CA GLU A 107 8.05 -25.35 2.17
C GLU A 107 7.98 -26.28 0.95
N TYR A 108 9.03 -26.26 0.13
CA TYR A 108 9.20 -27.17 -0.99
C TYR A 108 10.28 -28.16 -0.57
N LEU A 109 9.93 -29.44 -0.54
CA LEU A 109 10.76 -30.54 -0.05
C LEU A 109 10.78 -31.63 -1.12
N VAL A 110 11.86 -32.39 -1.16
CA VAL A 110 11.93 -33.63 -1.96
C VAL A 110 11.09 -34.71 -1.28
N ASP A 111 10.67 -35.75 -2.02
CA ASP A 111 9.73 -36.78 -1.52
C ASP A 111 10.21 -37.46 -0.21
N ASP A 112 11.51 -37.56 0.01
CA ASP A 112 12.11 -38.18 1.21
C ASP A 112 12.40 -37.20 2.36
N GLU A 113 12.12 -35.90 2.18
CA GLU A 113 12.37 -34.87 3.19
C GLU A 113 11.11 -34.53 3.99
N THR A 114 11.22 -34.57 5.32
CA THR A 114 10.14 -34.13 6.20
C THR A 114 10.29 -32.65 6.56
N PRO A 115 9.20 -31.86 6.61
CA PRO A 115 9.26 -30.47 7.01
C PRO A 115 9.82 -30.32 8.42
N GLY A 116 10.70 -29.35 8.60
CA GLY A 116 11.28 -29.05 9.91
C GLY A 116 10.20 -28.67 10.93
N THR A 117 10.31 -29.21 12.14
CA THR A 117 9.35 -28.87 13.20
C THR A 117 9.58 -27.45 13.70
N ARG A 118 8.56 -26.59 13.55
CA ARG A 118 8.55 -25.24 14.14
C ARG A 118 7.65 -25.23 15.37
N SER A 119 8.25 -25.03 16.55
CA SER A 119 7.54 -24.97 17.83
C SER A 119 7.57 -23.57 18.44
N CYS A 120 6.44 -23.13 18.99
CA CYS A 120 6.35 -21.97 19.87
C CYS A 120 5.45 -22.32 21.05
N LYS A 121 5.67 -21.69 22.22
CA LYS A 121 4.83 -21.95 23.41
C LYS A 121 3.35 -21.62 23.17
N SER A 122 3.06 -20.60 22.36
CA SER A 122 1.70 -20.23 21.98
C SER A 122 1.71 -19.42 20.69
N LYS A 123 0.82 -19.80 19.76
CA LYS A 123 0.59 -19.05 18.52
C LYS A 123 -0.03 -17.67 18.75
N ARG A 124 -0.69 -17.46 19.91
CA ARG A 124 -1.31 -16.17 20.27
C ARG A 124 -0.29 -15.11 20.69
N PHE A 125 0.88 -15.55 21.17
CA PHE A 125 1.92 -14.67 21.70
C PHE A 125 3.16 -14.62 20.78
N LEU A 126 2.95 -14.75 19.47
CA LEU A 126 4.03 -14.49 18.51
C LEU A 126 4.43 -13.01 18.64
N PRO A 127 5.73 -12.71 18.84
CA PRO A 127 6.19 -11.33 18.91
C PRO A 127 5.77 -10.59 17.64
N LYS A 128 5.25 -9.38 17.83
CA LYS A 128 4.83 -8.50 16.74
C LYS A 128 5.02 -7.05 17.15
N VAL A 129 5.33 -6.20 16.19
CA VAL A 129 5.60 -4.77 16.42
C VAL A 129 4.87 -3.96 15.36
N MET A 130 4.16 -2.91 15.79
CA MET A 130 3.58 -1.94 14.88
C MET A 130 4.66 -0.92 14.52
N PHE A 131 4.74 -0.57 13.24
CA PHE A 131 5.60 0.51 12.77
C PHE A 131 4.79 1.55 12.03
N LEU A 132 5.16 2.81 12.23
CA LEU A 132 4.76 3.91 11.37
C LEU A 132 5.77 4.04 10.23
N ARG A 133 5.28 4.24 9.01
CA ARG A 133 6.14 4.35 7.83
C ARG A 133 5.79 5.56 7.00
N ALA A 134 6.82 6.34 6.65
CA ALA A 134 6.70 7.41 5.64
C ALA A 134 7.48 7.04 4.37
N VAL A 135 6.84 7.17 3.21
CA VAL A 135 7.48 7.02 1.89
C VAL A 135 7.04 8.12 0.95
N ALA A 136 7.92 8.52 0.06
CA ALA A 136 7.58 9.37 -1.06
C ALA A 136 8.12 8.76 -2.34
N ARG A 137 7.64 9.27 -3.47
CA ARG A 137 8.06 8.80 -4.78
C ARG A 137 9.59 8.97 -4.94
N PRO A 138 10.34 7.94 -5.39
CA PRO A 138 11.77 8.06 -5.62
C PRO A 138 12.07 9.16 -6.67
N ARG A 139 13.12 9.95 -6.47
CA ARG A 139 13.56 11.00 -7.39
C ARG A 139 15.04 10.80 -7.74
N GLN A 140 15.31 10.05 -8.79
CA GLN A 140 16.68 9.71 -9.21
C GLN A 140 17.51 10.97 -9.52
N SER A 141 16.91 11.98 -10.15
CA SER A 141 17.59 13.26 -10.47
C SER A 141 18.05 14.05 -9.25
N LEU A 142 17.45 13.82 -8.08
CA LEU A 142 17.81 14.47 -6.82
C LEU A 142 18.51 13.49 -5.85
N GLY A 143 18.88 12.30 -6.31
CA GLY A 143 19.51 11.27 -5.48
C GLY A 143 18.60 10.72 -4.37
N PHE A 144 17.28 10.91 -4.46
CA PHE A 144 16.35 10.45 -3.43
C PHE A 144 15.82 9.06 -3.76
N ASP A 145 16.24 8.07 -2.97
CA ASP A 145 15.96 6.66 -3.21
C ASP A 145 14.54 6.22 -2.81
N ARG A 146 13.81 7.09 -2.07
CA ARG A 146 12.44 6.99 -1.47
C ARG A 146 12.37 6.97 0.06
N LYS A 147 13.48 6.68 0.71
CA LYS A 147 13.46 6.25 2.11
C LYS A 147 13.47 7.48 3.01
N ILE A 148 12.30 7.84 3.54
CA ILE A 148 12.24 8.73 4.70
C ILE A 148 12.70 7.91 5.91
N GLU A 149 11.78 7.26 6.63
CA GLU A 149 12.10 6.44 7.81
C GLU A 149 10.96 5.48 8.18
N LEU A 150 11.30 4.51 9.04
CA LEU A 150 10.41 3.54 9.64
C LEU A 150 10.56 3.66 11.16
N TRP A 151 9.46 3.84 11.90
CA TRP A 151 9.50 4.03 13.35
C TRP A 151 8.69 2.95 14.07
N PRO A 152 9.33 2.10 14.91
CA PRO A 152 8.59 1.15 15.74
C PRO A 152 7.87 1.87 16.88
N PHE A 153 6.62 1.49 17.15
CA PHE A 153 5.88 1.91 18.34
C PHE A 153 6.30 1.08 19.55
N VAL A 154 7.40 1.49 20.18
CA VAL A 154 7.95 0.82 21.36
C VAL A 154 8.43 1.80 22.42
N ASN A 155 8.35 1.37 23.67
CA ASN A 155 8.99 2.02 24.81
C ASN A 155 10.16 1.16 25.29
N GLN A 156 11.29 1.79 25.59
CA GLN A 156 12.43 1.10 26.20
C GLN A 156 12.20 0.99 27.70
N THR A 157 12.27 -0.22 28.24
CA THR A 157 12.11 -0.48 29.68
C THR A 157 13.20 -1.43 30.17
N PRO A 158 13.76 -1.22 31.38
CA PRO A 158 14.76 -2.11 31.93
C PRO A 158 14.13 -3.47 32.28
N ALA A 159 14.84 -4.56 31.95
CA ALA A 159 14.40 -5.90 32.27
C ALA A 159 14.36 -6.12 33.80
N LEU A 160 13.17 -6.34 34.36
CA LEU A 160 12.98 -6.54 35.81
C LEU A 160 13.57 -7.87 36.32
N ARG A 161 13.69 -8.87 35.46
CA ARG A 161 14.16 -10.22 35.82
C ARG A 161 15.31 -10.61 34.90
N ALA A 162 16.34 -11.20 35.50
CA ALA A 162 17.38 -11.86 34.73
C ALA A 162 16.82 -13.14 34.08
N CYS A 163 17.21 -13.39 32.85
CA CYS A 163 17.02 -14.67 32.18
C CYS A 163 18.34 -15.10 31.52
N ARG A 164 18.40 -16.36 31.06
CA ARG A 164 19.61 -16.96 30.46
C ARG A 164 20.26 -16.09 29.39
N ASN A 165 19.48 -15.32 28.63
CA ASN A 165 19.96 -14.50 27.52
C ASN A 165 19.80 -12.98 27.78
N ARG A 166 19.41 -12.58 28.99
CA ARG A 166 19.13 -11.17 29.32
C ARG A 166 19.36 -10.90 30.80
N PRO A 167 20.49 -10.28 31.18
CA PRO A 167 20.72 -9.79 32.53
C PRO A 167 19.62 -8.81 32.98
N ALA A 168 19.33 -8.77 34.29
CA ALA A 168 18.44 -7.76 34.85
C ALA A 168 19.01 -6.35 34.57
N GLY A 169 18.12 -5.40 34.28
CA GLY A 169 18.50 -4.03 33.91
C GLY A 169 18.76 -3.80 32.42
N THR A 170 18.89 -4.85 31.59
CA THR A 170 19.03 -4.69 30.13
C THR A 170 17.82 -3.95 29.57
N MET A 171 18.03 -2.91 28.74
CA MET A 171 16.93 -2.19 28.09
C MET A 171 16.24 -3.08 27.04
N VAL A 172 14.92 -3.15 27.12
CA VAL A 172 14.07 -3.99 26.27
C VAL A 172 12.99 -3.16 25.63
N SER A 173 12.79 -3.33 24.34
CA SER A 173 11.66 -2.76 23.64
C SER A 173 10.37 -3.48 24.04
N LYS A 174 9.41 -2.73 24.58
CA LYS A 174 8.05 -3.19 24.83
C LYS A 174 7.10 -2.48 23.86
N THR A 175 6.22 -3.23 23.22
CA THR A 175 5.22 -2.69 22.29
C THR A 175 4.25 -1.75 23.02
N THR A 176 3.97 -0.62 22.40
CA THR A 176 3.02 0.37 22.90
C THR A 176 1.74 0.33 22.05
N ASN A 177 0.57 0.51 22.67
CA ASN A 177 -0.66 0.71 21.92
C ASN A 177 -0.62 2.08 21.23
N VAL A 178 -1.10 2.15 19.99
CA VAL A 178 -1.15 3.41 19.25
C VAL A 178 -2.47 4.11 19.55
N GLU A 179 -2.39 5.12 20.39
CA GLU A 179 -3.47 6.06 20.68
C GLU A 179 -3.26 7.36 19.91
N ALA A 180 -4.29 8.20 19.83
CA ALA A 180 -4.27 9.44 19.06
C ALA A 180 -3.09 10.36 19.43
N GLU A 181 -2.78 10.48 20.72
CA GLU A 181 -1.65 11.28 21.21
C GLU A 181 -0.30 10.70 20.79
N THR A 182 -0.12 9.37 20.90
CA THR A 182 1.12 8.69 20.50
C THR A 182 1.34 8.82 18.99
N PHE A 183 0.27 8.68 18.19
CA PHE A 183 0.33 8.88 16.74
C PHE A 183 0.74 10.32 16.41
N ARG A 184 0.06 11.30 17.02
CA ARG A 184 0.35 12.73 16.84
C ARG A 184 1.79 13.08 17.21
N ASP A 185 2.28 12.56 18.34
CA ASP A 185 3.68 12.74 18.78
C ASP A 185 4.66 12.20 17.73
N TYR A 186 4.43 10.98 17.23
CA TYR A 186 5.29 10.40 16.18
C TYR A 186 5.27 11.24 14.90
N VAL A 187 4.11 11.75 14.49
CA VAL A 187 4.03 12.59 13.29
C VAL A 187 4.78 13.91 13.49
N LEU A 188 4.51 14.63 14.58
CA LEU A 188 5.08 15.96 14.80
C LEU A 188 6.57 15.92 15.14
N ASN A 189 7.00 14.95 15.95
CA ASN A 189 8.35 14.91 16.50
C ASN A 189 9.29 13.94 15.76
N LYS A 190 8.77 13.06 14.90
CA LYS A 190 9.60 12.14 14.09
C LYS A 190 9.38 12.32 12.59
N VAL A 191 8.14 12.19 12.11
CA VAL A 191 7.83 12.20 10.67
C VAL A 191 8.15 13.55 10.04
N VAL A 192 7.61 14.64 10.59
CA VAL A 192 7.80 15.99 10.03
C VAL A 192 9.27 16.41 10.03
N PRO A 193 10.05 16.24 11.12
CA PRO A 193 11.49 16.49 11.10
C PRO A 193 12.25 15.64 10.05
N ALA A 194 11.93 14.36 9.94
CA ALA A 194 12.59 13.48 8.95
C ALA A 194 12.27 13.88 7.51
N ILE A 195 11.03 14.33 7.22
CA ILE A 195 10.67 14.88 5.91
C ILE A 195 11.51 16.13 5.63
N LYS A 196 11.55 17.08 6.56
CA LYS A 196 12.33 18.32 6.39
C LYS A 196 13.82 18.05 6.16
N ALA A 197 14.37 17.02 6.81
CA ALA A 197 15.78 16.67 6.70
C ALA A 197 16.13 15.88 5.43
N LYS A 198 15.28 14.93 5.01
CA LYS A 198 15.63 13.94 3.98
C LYS A 198 14.90 14.12 2.66
N PHE A 199 13.73 14.76 2.64
CA PHE A 199 12.88 14.80 1.46
C PHE A 199 13.14 16.06 0.61
N PRO A 200 13.65 15.91 -0.63
CA PRO A 200 13.98 17.07 -1.46
C PRO A 200 12.72 17.57 -2.20
N SER A 201 11.91 18.39 -1.53
CA SER A 201 10.74 19.03 -2.15
C SER A 201 11.15 20.29 -2.92
N ILE A 202 10.66 20.41 -4.17
CA ILE A 202 10.93 21.58 -5.03
C ILE A 202 9.96 22.71 -4.67
N SER A 203 8.68 22.38 -4.46
CA SER A 203 7.63 23.34 -4.14
C SER A 203 7.67 23.83 -2.68
N LYS A 204 8.43 23.14 -1.81
CA LYS A 204 8.43 23.32 -0.35
C LYS A 204 7.05 23.16 0.30
N CYS A 205 6.07 22.64 -0.46
CA CYS A 205 4.73 22.32 0.00
C CYS A 205 4.55 20.81 -0.13
N VAL A 206 4.62 20.11 1.00
CA VAL A 206 4.54 18.65 1.06
C VAL A 206 3.19 18.25 1.60
N SER A 207 2.44 17.45 0.84
CA SER A 207 1.19 16.87 1.31
C SER A 207 1.44 15.52 1.98
N LEU A 208 0.85 15.31 3.15
CA LEU A 208 0.88 14.01 3.83
C LEU A 208 -0.41 13.25 3.54
N GLN A 209 -0.30 12.12 2.85
CA GLN A 209 -1.43 11.22 2.65
C GLN A 209 -1.45 10.15 3.73
N HIS A 210 -2.57 10.02 4.45
CA HIS A 210 -2.81 8.95 5.42
C HIS A 210 -4.28 8.50 5.39
N ASP A 211 -4.59 7.40 6.08
CA ASP A 211 -5.96 6.90 6.18
C ASP A 211 -6.79 7.66 7.22
N ASN A 212 -8.10 7.41 7.25
CA ASN A 212 -9.04 8.05 8.17
C ASN A 212 -9.27 7.26 9.48
N ALA A 213 -8.28 6.50 9.97
CA ALA A 213 -8.43 5.82 11.25
C ALA A 213 -8.67 6.83 12.40
N THR A 214 -9.44 6.42 13.41
CA THR A 214 -9.85 7.30 14.53
C THR A 214 -8.68 8.03 15.20
N PRO A 215 -7.50 7.42 15.45
CA PRO A 215 -6.37 8.13 16.05
C PRO A 215 -5.85 9.31 15.18
N HIS A 216 -6.09 9.28 13.88
CA HIS A 216 -5.55 10.26 12.92
C HIS A 216 -6.34 11.57 12.91
N SER A 217 -7.56 11.60 13.45
CA SER A 217 -8.37 12.82 13.53
C SER A 217 -7.78 13.88 14.46
N SER A 218 -6.78 13.51 15.26
CA SER A 218 -6.06 14.41 16.17
C SER A 218 -5.16 15.42 15.46
N ILE A 219 -4.88 15.20 14.18
CA ILE A 219 -4.09 16.09 13.33
C ILE A 219 -5.07 16.72 12.34
N ASP A 220 -5.47 17.96 12.60
CA ASP A 220 -6.31 18.74 11.70
C ASP A 220 -5.45 19.82 11.05
N ASP A 221 -4.79 19.45 9.96
CA ASP A 221 -3.94 20.35 9.18
C ASP A 221 -4.37 20.28 7.71
N LYS A 222 -4.41 21.45 7.05
CA LYS A 222 -4.78 21.58 5.63
C LYS A 222 -3.79 20.87 4.71
N ALA A 223 -2.59 20.54 5.20
CA ALA A 223 -1.58 19.78 4.47
C ALA A 223 -1.87 18.26 4.40
N LEU A 224 -2.93 17.77 5.05
CA LEU A 224 -3.29 16.35 5.08
C LEU A 224 -4.24 15.99 3.93
N ALA A 225 -3.79 15.09 3.07
CA ALA A 225 -4.60 14.48 2.03
C ALA A 225 -5.24 13.20 2.57
N LYS A 226 -6.53 13.27 2.93
CA LYS A 226 -7.27 12.12 3.46
C LYS A 226 -7.56 11.10 2.36
N GLN A 227 -7.26 9.84 2.66
CA GLN A 227 -7.63 8.73 1.78
C GLN A 227 -9.14 8.43 1.86
N PRO A 228 -9.79 8.03 0.75
CA PRO A 228 -11.15 7.53 0.79
C PRO A 228 -11.30 6.32 1.75
N PRO A 229 -12.43 6.18 2.45
CA PRO A 229 -12.67 5.08 3.37
C PRO A 229 -12.58 3.72 2.66
N ASN A 230 -12.16 2.68 3.39
CA ASN A 230 -12.08 1.30 2.92
C ASN A 230 -11.28 1.11 1.62
N SER A 231 -10.24 1.92 1.41
CA SER A 231 -9.49 1.97 0.15
C SER A 231 -7.98 1.67 0.30
N PRO A 232 -7.58 0.54 0.89
CA PRO A 232 -6.16 0.21 1.06
C PRO A 232 -5.40 0.07 -0.28
N ASP A 233 -6.13 -0.17 -1.37
CA ASP A 233 -5.60 -0.20 -2.74
C ASP A 233 -5.21 1.19 -3.29
N LEU A 234 -5.63 2.28 -2.62
CA LEU A 234 -5.27 3.66 -2.95
C LEU A 234 -4.13 4.21 -2.06
N ASN A 235 -3.46 3.36 -1.27
CA ASN A 235 -2.28 3.71 -0.49
C ASN A 235 -1.09 2.90 -1.01
N VAL A 236 -0.01 3.56 -1.43
CA VAL A 236 1.21 2.88 -1.90
C VAL A 236 1.76 1.90 -0.85
N LEU A 237 1.65 2.24 0.43
CA LEU A 237 2.19 1.42 1.52
C LEU A 237 1.52 0.04 1.59
N ASP A 238 0.19 0.03 1.63
CA ASP A 238 -0.61 -1.20 1.64
C ASP A 238 -0.74 -1.89 0.28
N LEU A 239 -0.81 -1.12 -0.81
CA LEU A 239 -0.95 -1.64 -2.16
C LEU A 239 0.21 -2.55 -2.55
N GLY A 240 1.44 -2.24 -2.13
CA GLY A 240 2.58 -3.06 -2.51
C GLY A 240 3.92 -2.81 -1.82
N PHE A 241 4.06 -1.82 -0.94
CA PHE A 241 5.36 -1.56 -0.32
C PHE A 241 5.65 -2.41 0.92
N PHE A 242 4.64 -2.65 1.75
CA PHE A 242 4.84 -3.42 2.98
C PHE A 242 5.04 -4.92 2.75
N ALA A 243 4.38 -5.49 1.73
CA ALA A 243 4.46 -6.91 1.42
C ALA A 243 5.90 -7.43 1.17
N PRO A 244 6.75 -6.75 0.37
CA PRO A 244 8.12 -7.17 0.18
C PRO A 244 8.99 -7.02 1.44
N ILE A 245 8.81 -5.95 2.24
CA ILE A 245 9.52 -5.80 3.53
C ILE A 245 9.21 -7.00 4.43
N GLN A 246 7.93 -7.33 4.57
CA GLN A 246 7.49 -8.47 5.38
C GLN A 246 8.07 -9.79 4.84
N THR A 247 8.13 -9.95 3.51
CA THR A 247 8.68 -11.15 2.88
C THR A 247 10.18 -11.32 3.16
N LEU A 248 10.94 -10.23 3.09
CA LEU A 248 12.37 -10.21 3.45
C LEU A 248 12.58 -10.46 4.94
N GLN A 249 11.78 -9.80 5.79
CA GLN A 249 11.84 -9.97 7.24
C GLN A 249 11.64 -11.43 7.66
N TYR A 250 10.72 -12.18 7.03
CA TYR A 250 10.51 -13.60 7.32
C TYR A 250 11.66 -14.54 6.91
N LYS A 251 12.62 -14.06 6.11
CA LYS A 251 13.87 -14.80 5.85
C LYS A 251 14.80 -14.76 7.06
N MET A 252 14.66 -13.76 7.92
CA MET A 252 15.33 -13.67 9.20
C MET A 252 14.50 -14.40 10.26
N PHE A 253 15.20 -14.98 11.23
CA PHE A 253 14.56 -15.68 12.32
C PHE A 253 14.44 -14.76 13.54
N SER A 254 13.20 -14.47 13.96
CA SER A 254 12.92 -13.56 15.08
C SER A 254 12.24 -14.32 16.23
N ARG A 255 12.77 -14.19 17.46
CA ARG A 255 12.18 -14.75 18.69
C ARG A 255 11.76 -13.69 19.70
N SER A 256 12.19 -12.45 19.52
CA SER A 256 11.91 -11.33 20.42
C SER A 256 11.32 -10.12 19.68
N VAL A 257 10.79 -9.15 20.44
CA VAL A 257 10.37 -7.85 19.92
C VAL A 257 11.55 -7.12 19.26
N ASP A 258 12.72 -7.15 19.90
CA ASP A 258 13.94 -6.52 19.39
C ASP A 258 14.41 -7.18 18.08
N ASP A 259 14.27 -8.51 17.95
CA ASP A 259 14.60 -9.23 16.72
C ASP A 259 13.64 -8.84 15.57
N VAL A 260 12.35 -8.61 15.87
CA VAL A 260 11.39 -8.13 14.88
C VAL A 260 11.77 -6.72 14.44
N ILE A 261 12.18 -5.85 15.37
CA ILE A 261 12.66 -4.50 15.04
C ILE A 261 13.87 -4.57 14.12
N ALA A 262 14.93 -5.25 14.55
CA ALA A 262 16.17 -5.36 13.79
C ALA A 262 15.94 -5.98 12.40
N SER A 263 15.21 -7.11 12.32
CA SER A 263 14.94 -7.76 11.04
C SER A 263 14.07 -6.93 10.10
N THR A 264 13.11 -6.16 10.62
CA THR A 264 12.28 -5.27 9.80
C THR A 264 13.08 -4.08 9.28
N MET A 265 13.96 -3.49 10.11
CA MET A 265 14.85 -2.42 9.68
C MET A 265 15.83 -2.89 8.59
N VAL A 266 16.47 -4.04 8.78
CA VAL A 266 17.34 -4.65 7.76
C VAL A 266 16.59 -4.94 6.46
N ALA A 267 15.39 -5.51 6.55
CA ALA A 267 14.55 -5.78 5.38
C ALA A 267 14.18 -4.49 4.62
N PHE A 268 13.91 -3.41 5.36
CA PHE A 268 13.62 -2.10 4.80
C PHE A 268 14.85 -1.50 4.09
N ASP A 269 16.04 -1.60 4.69
CA ASP A 269 17.29 -1.11 4.11
C ASP A 269 17.72 -1.93 2.88
N THR A 270 17.46 -3.23 2.88
CA THR A 270 17.78 -4.12 1.76
C THR A 270 16.89 -3.88 0.53
N LEU A 271 15.68 -3.35 0.71
CA LEU A 271 14.74 -3.20 -0.40
C LEU A 271 15.27 -2.17 -1.42
N GLU A 272 15.20 -2.52 -2.71
CA GLU A 272 15.65 -1.70 -3.86
C GLU A 272 14.63 -0.64 -4.27
N ALA A 273 15.11 0.57 -4.61
CA ALA A 273 14.33 1.76 -4.96
C ALA A 273 13.20 1.48 -5.97
N ASP A 274 13.51 0.71 -7.02
CA ASP A 274 12.61 0.30 -8.10
C ASP A 274 11.29 -0.31 -7.62
N THR A 275 11.32 -1.02 -6.48
CA THR A 275 10.11 -1.62 -5.91
C THR A 275 9.03 -0.57 -5.67
N LEU A 276 9.37 0.59 -5.13
CA LEU A 276 8.39 1.62 -4.78
C LEU A 276 7.92 2.37 -6.02
N GLU A 277 8.83 2.70 -6.95
CA GLU A 277 8.45 3.27 -8.24
C GLU A 277 7.43 2.39 -8.97
N ASN A 278 7.68 1.07 -8.96
CA ASN A 278 6.74 0.11 -9.51
C ASN A 278 5.38 0.16 -8.81
N VAL A 279 5.33 0.40 -7.50
CA VAL A 279 4.06 0.50 -6.75
C VAL A 279 3.31 1.79 -7.10
N PHE A 280 4.00 2.92 -7.30
CA PHE A 280 3.35 4.17 -7.76
C PHE A 280 2.68 4.02 -9.13
N LEU A 281 3.33 3.35 -10.08
CA LEU A 281 2.71 3.05 -11.37
C LEU A 281 1.50 2.11 -11.22
N THR A 282 1.57 1.14 -10.30
CA THR A 282 0.40 0.31 -9.99
C THR A 282 -0.71 1.10 -9.31
N LEU A 283 -0.39 2.08 -8.45
CA LEU A 283 -1.38 2.96 -7.85
C LEU A 283 -2.13 3.75 -8.93
N GLN A 284 -1.44 4.35 -9.89
CA GLN A 284 -2.08 5.05 -11.01
C GLN A 284 -2.97 4.12 -11.85
N ALA A 285 -2.54 2.87 -12.09
CA ALA A 285 -3.36 1.90 -12.80
C ALA A 285 -4.60 1.47 -11.99
N VAL A 286 -4.47 1.37 -10.67
CA VAL A 286 -5.60 1.11 -9.75
C VAL A 286 -6.57 2.29 -9.75
N MET A 287 -6.07 3.53 -9.73
CA MET A 287 -6.92 4.73 -9.84
C MET A 287 -7.69 4.75 -11.17
N ARG A 288 -7.03 4.39 -12.27
CA ARG A 288 -7.70 4.23 -13.57
C ARG A 288 -8.79 3.17 -13.54
N LEU A 289 -8.51 1.99 -12.98
CA LEU A 289 -9.53 0.93 -12.82
C LEU A 289 -10.69 1.36 -11.89
N ALA A 290 -10.40 2.15 -10.86
CA ALA A 290 -11.44 2.71 -10.00
C ALA A 290 -12.32 3.70 -10.78
N LEU A 291 -11.76 4.53 -11.66
CA LEU A 291 -12.53 5.39 -12.57
C LEU A 291 -13.39 4.56 -13.53
N GLU A 292 -12.80 3.55 -14.18
CA GLU A 292 -13.49 2.62 -15.11
C GLU A 292 -14.64 1.83 -14.44
N GLN A 293 -14.55 1.60 -13.13
CA GLN A 293 -15.58 0.89 -12.35
C GLN A 293 -16.40 1.81 -11.45
N SER A 294 -16.50 3.09 -11.76
CA SER A 294 -17.36 4.05 -11.03
C SER A 294 -17.10 4.06 -9.51
N GLY A 295 -15.83 4.01 -9.11
CA GLY A 295 -15.38 3.95 -7.72
C GLY A 295 -15.30 2.55 -7.11
N GLY A 296 -15.64 1.50 -7.86
CA GLY A 296 -15.58 0.11 -7.42
C GLY A 296 -14.17 -0.39 -7.06
N ASN A 297 -14.09 -1.59 -6.46
CA ASN A 297 -12.85 -2.26 -6.10
C ASN A 297 -12.78 -3.73 -6.52
N LEU A 298 -13.75 -4.19 -7.33
CA LEU A 298 -13.92 -5.58 -7.77
C LEU A 298 -13.10 -5.91 -9.03
N PHE A 299 -11.95 -5.25 -9.19
CA PHE A 299 -10.97 -5.55 -10.21
C PHE A 299 -9.79 -6.38 -9.67
N LYS A 300 -9.12 -7.06 -10.60
CA LYS A 300 -7.81 -7.67 -10.37
C LYS A 300 -6.74 -6.59 -10.44
N LEU A 301 -5.71 -6.72 -9.61
CA LEU A 301 -4.57 -5.81 -9.70
C LEU A 301 -3.88 -5.98 -11.07
N PRO A 302 -3.63 -4.87 -11.80
CA PRO A 302 -3.06 -4.93 -13.13
C PRO A 302 -1.58 -5.32 -13.08
N HIS A 303 -1.17 -6.25 -13.96
CA HIS A 303 0.22 -6.66 -14.11
C HIS A 303 0.85 -5.94 -15.30
N LEU A 304 1.52 -4.82 -15.04
CA LEU A 304 2.00 -3.91 -16.07
C LEU A 304 3.35 -4.29 -16.69
N ASN A 305 3.94 -5.45 -16.37
CA ASN A 305 5.27 -5.87 -16.88
C ASN A 305 6.38 -4.82 -16.70
N LYS A 306 6.33 -4.06 -15.59
CA LYS A 306 7.20 -2.90 -15.31
C LYS A 306 8.69 -3.23 -15.34
N ALA A 307 9.09 -4.41 -14.89
CA ALA A 307 10.49 -4.85 -14.96
C ALA A 307 10.97 -4.96 -16.41
N ALA A 308 10.20 -5.61 -17.29
CA ALA A 308 10.52 -5.72 -18.70
C ALA A 308 10.58 -4.35 -19.39
N MET A 309 9.62 -3.46 -19.09
CA MET A 309 9.64 -2.09 -19.63
C MET A 309 10.85 -1.29 -19.16
N ARG A 310 11.29 -1.45 -17.90
CA ARG A 310 12.50 -0.82 -17.37
C ARG A 310 13.76 -1.32 -18.08
N HIS A 311 13.90 -2.63 -18.27
CA HIS A 311 15.02 -3.20 -19.02
C HIS A 311 15.08 -2.73 -20.47
N ALA A 312 13.92 -2.49 -21.09
CA ALA A 312 13.84 -1.94 -22.44
C ALA A 312 14.02 -0.40 -22.52
N GLY A 313 14.20 0.30 -21.39
CA GLY A 313 14.30 1.76 -21.34
C GLY A 313 13.00 2.52 -21.61
N ASN A 314 11.85 1.82 -21.62
CA ASN A 314 10.54 2.33 -22.02
C ASN A 314 9.57 2.49 -20.85
N LEU A 315 10.06 2.42 -19.60
CA LEU A 315 9.20 2.61 -18.43
C LEU A 315 8.73 4.06 -18.35
N VAL A 316 7.43 4.27 -18.53
CA VAL A 316 6.84 5.60 -18.44
C VAL A 316 6.91 6.14 -17.01
N VAL A 317 7.05 7.46 -16.91
CA VAL A 317 7.04 8.17 -15.62
C VAL A 317 5.63 8.13 -15.04
N ASN A 318 4.60 8.55 -15.78
CA ASN A 318 3.22 8.49 -15.33
C ASN A 318 2.38 7.73 -16.35
N LEU A 319 1.41 6.97 -15.85
CA LEU A 319 0.36 6.42 -16.70
C LEU A 319 -0.58 7.53 -17.15
N THR A 320 -1.36 7.21 -18.18
CA THR A 320 -2.36 8.08 -18.77
C THR A 320 -3.77 7.53 -18.52
N CYS A 321 -4.73 8.44 -18.52
CA CYS A 321 -6.15 8.17 -18.37
C CYS A 321 -6.93 8.80 -19.55
N PRO A 322 -7.80 8.04 -20.24
CA PRO A 322 -8.73 8.59 -21.20
C PRO A 322 -9.58 9.71 -20.61
N VAL A 323 -9.75 10.79 -21.36
CA VAL A 323 -10.56 11.94 -20.97
C VAL A 323 -12.04 11.58 -20.85
N SER A 324 -12.52 10.63 -21.66
CA SER A 324 -13.90 10.12 -21.58
C SER A 324 -14.24 9.57 -20.20
N LEU A 325 -13.29 8.85 -19.56
CA LEU A 325 -13.50 8.33 -18.21
C LEU A 325 -13.63 9.43 -17.16
N LEU A 326 -12.92 10.54 -17.32
CA LEU A 326 -13.06 11.70 -16.43
C LEU A 326 -14.42 12.38 -16.60
N PHE A 327 -14.92 12.45 -17.83
CA PHE A 327 -16.27 12.97 -18.11
C PHE A 327 -17.36 12.09 -17.48
N GLU A 328 -17.26 10.77 -17.67
CA GLU A 328 -18.19 9.81 -17.06
C GLU A 328 -18.14 9.91 -15.53
N ALA A 329 -16.94 9.95 -14.95
CA ALA A 329 -16.75 10.12 -13.52
C ALA A 329 -17.40 11.42 -13.01
N ASN A 330 -17.23 12.53 -13.72
CA ASN A 330 -17.84 13.82 -13.39
C ASN A 330 -19.37 13.78 -13.44
N GLY A 331 -19.94 13.16 -14.48
CA GLY A 331 -21.39 12.99 -14.58
C GLY A 331 -21.95 12.19 -13.41
N LEU A 332 -21.26 11.12 -13.00
CA LEU A 332 -21.65 10.34 -11.82
C LEU A 332 -21.56 11.14 -10.53
N LEU A 333 -20.48 11.91 -10.32
CA LEU A 333 -20.34 12.76 -9.14
C LEU A 333 -21.44 13.82 -9.04
N GLN A 334 -21.94 14.33 -10.17
CA GLN A 334 -23.04 15.31 -10.20
C GLN A 334 -24.41 14.69 -9.94
N THR A 335 -24.63 13.44 -10.36
CA THR A 335 -25.91 12.73 -10.19
C THR A 335 -26.05 12.08 -8.82
N MET A 336 -24.93 11.71 -8.19
CA MET A 336 -24.92 11.16 -6.85
C MET A 336 -24.93 12.30 -5.81
N SER A 337 -26.12 12.86 -5.51
CA SER A 337 -26.29 13.86 -4.44
C SER A 337 -25.63 13.44 -3.13
N PRO A 338 -25.04 14.38 -2.36
CA PRO A 338 -24.26 14.12 -1.16
C PRO A 338 -24.97 13.19 -0.17
#